data_AF-A0A352D7R0-F1
#
_entry.id   AF-A0A352D7R0-F1
#
_cell.length_a   1.000
_cell.length_b   1.000
_cell.length_c   1.000
_cell.angle_alpha   90.00
_cell.angle_beta   90.00
_cell.angle_gamma   90.00
#
_symmetry.space_group_name_H-M   'P 1'
#
loop_
_entity.id
_entity.type
_entity.pdbx_description
1 polymer ?
#
loop_
_entity_poly.entity_id
_entity_poly.type
_entity_poly.pdbx_seq_one_letter_code
_entity_poly.pdbx_strand_id
1 'polypeptide(L)'
;MNIKKIATGLLAALALSWTPVVYAVDNETEFGIEDDLSVFGREGTAPDPDAEIKGFTVFGSTQAAYTGAVVGAGNVVVNGVLAVSSGAYFVDKSTFAGGAYFTAVSSFSNVANIHIAGGTANQVLKKVAGGGMVWADDSLGAGEITGTPRRLVMYEGDGTGGADSLLQQDAGDTSITSVGSSSMTILGAFQTNGAAKFNGAVTLGDAAGDAIQVNGNATAAGTLLVNGNVDLDDKLNVDGASTFVSSVTARSAVQIGDAYTDAHAVNMAPSADTGLSIAGQQVAGDYVVKLYSGTLLSAWLRKK
;
A
#
# COMPACT_ATOMS: atom_id res chain seq x y z
N MET A 1 -87.36 -30.93 47.39
CA MET A 1 -86.66 -29.72 46.91
C MET A 1 -87.69 -28.78 46.31
N ASN A 2 -87.86 -27.56 46.83
CA ASN A 2 -88.97 -26.69 46.43
C ASN A 2 -88.66 -26.09 45.04
N ILE A 3 -89.28 -26.66 44.00
CA ILE A 3 -89.13 -26.25 42.60
C ILE A 3 -89.32 -24.75 42.41
N LYS A 4 -90.17 -24.09 43.20
CA LYS A 4 -90.34 -22.64 43.14
C LYS A 4 -89.06 -21.90 43.54
N LYS A 5 -88.33 -22.36 44.56
CA LYS A 5 -87.07 -21.72 44.99
C LYS A 5 -85.95 -21.90 43.96
N ILE A 6 -85.92 -23.03 43.24
CA ILE A 6 -84.93 -23.26 42.18
C ILE A 6 -85.28 -22.44 40.93
N ALA A 7 -86.55 -22.40 40.53
CA ALA A 7 -86.99 -21.58 39.41
C ALA A 7 -86.71 -20.09 39.67
N THR A 8 -86.99 -19.58 40.88
CA THR A 8 -86.69 -18.19 41.23
C THR A 8 -85.18 -17.92 41.28
N GLY A 9 -84.37 -18.85 41.81
CA GLY A 9 -82.91 -18.70 41.82
C GLY A 9 -82.29 -18.72 40.41
N LEU A 10 -82.77 -19.59 39.53
CA LEU A 10 -82.29 -19.67 38.15
C LEU A 10 -82.73 -18.47 37.31
N LEU A 11 -83.97 -17.98 37.52
CA LEU A 11 -84.48 -16.78 36.85
C LEU A 11 -83.73 -15.52 37.32
N ALA A 12 -83.36 -15.44 38.60
CA ALA A 12 -82.53 -14.35 39.12
C ALA A 12 -81.10 -14.40 38.54
N ALA A 13 -80.49 -15.57 38.44
CA ALA A 13 -79.17 -15.74 37.82
C ALA A 13 -79.16 -15.42 36.31
N LEU A 14 -80.24 -15.74 35.58
CA LEU A 14 -80.44 -15.37 34.17
C LEU A 14 -80.77 -13.88 33.98
N ALA A 15 -81.41 -13.23 34.95
CA ALA A 15 -81.63 -11.79 34.91
C ALA A 15 -80.35 -10.99 35.21
N LEU A 16 -79.45 -11.55 36.02
CA LEU A 16 -78.11 -10.99 36.29
C LEU A 16 -77.18 -11.08 35.07
N SER A 17 -77.38 -12.01 34.13
CA SER A 17 -76.63 -12.04 32.87
C SER A 17 -77.16 -11.07 31.81
N TRP A 18 -78.31 -10.42 32.09
CA TRP A 18 -78.96 -9.43 31.22
C TRP A 18 -78.82 -8.00 31.74
N THR A 19 -78.10 -7.76 32.84
CA THR A 19 -77.70 -6.40 33.17
C THR A 19 -76.80 -5.91 32.03
N PRO A 20 -77.18 -4.84 31.29
CA PRO A 20 -76.32 -4.29 30.28
C PRO A 20 -74.99 -3.99 30.94
N VAL A 21 -73.89 -4.42 30.32
CA VAL A 21 -72.56 -3.95 30.70
C VAL A 21 -72.66 -2.42 30.65
N VAL A 22 -72.67 -1.79 31.82
CA VAL A 22 -72.63 -0.34 31.94
C VAL A 22 -71.23 0.02 31.48
N TYR A 23 -71.07 0.21 30.18
CA TYR A 23 -69.97 0.98 29.66
C TYR A 23 -70.07 2.33 30.37
N ALA A 24 -69.00 2.73 31.05
CA ALA A 24 -68.90 4.09 31.56
C ALA A 24 -69.09 5.02 30.35
N VAL A 25 -70.27 5.62 30.25
CA VAL A 25 -70.53 6.72 29.33
C VAL A 25 -69.68 7.87 29.87
N ASP A 26 -68.91 8.52 28.99
CA ASP A 26 -68.25 9.78 29.32
C ASP A 26 -69.30 10.72 29.89
N ASN A 27 -69.18 11.04 31.18
CA ASN A 27 -70.19 11.81 31.89
C ASN A 27 -69.86 13.31 31.85
N GLU A 28 -68.99 13.73 30.92
CA GLU A 28 -68.55 15.11 30.74
C GLU A 28 -67.97 15.70 32.03
N THR A 29 -67.44 14.86 32.94
CA THR A 29 -66.82 15.34 34.18
C THR A 29 -65.43 15.86 33.86
N GLU A 30 -65.29 17.17 33.92
CA GLU A 30 -64.02 17.86 33.75
C GLU A 30 -63.33 18.07 35.11
N PHE A 31 -62.02 17.92 35.12
CA PHE A 31 -61.15 18.31 36.23
C PHE A 31 -60.20 19.41 35.73
N GLY A 32 -60.20 20.55 36.41
CA GLY A 32 -59.37 21.71 36.07
C GLY A 32 -58.44 22.08 37.21
N ILE A 33 -57.21 22.47 36.86
CA ILE A 33 -56.24 23.11 37.74
C ILE A 33 -55.77 24.38 37.01
N GLU A 34 -55.74 25.52 37.70
CA GLU A 34 -55.42 26.82 37.09
C GLU A 34 -53.92 27.17 37.09
N ASP A 35 -53.12 26.44 37.87
CA ASP A 35 -51.69 26.69 38.06
C ASP A 35 -50.91 25.36 37.97
N ASP A 36 -49.86 25.17 38.77
CA ASP A 36 -49.03 23.98 38.74
C ASP A 36 -49.76 22.71 39.25
N LEU A 37 -49.59 21.61 38.50
CA LEU A 37 -49.85 20.26 38.98
C LEU A 37 -48.52 19.59 39.33
N SER A 38 -48.30 19.34 40.62
CA SER A 38 -47.21 18.50 41.10
C SER A 38 -47.76 17.18 41.61
N VAL A 39 -47.28 16.07 41.03
CA VAL A 39 -47.59 14.71 41.50
C VAL A 39 -46.32 14.11 42.08
N PHE A 40 -46.34 13.80 43.38
CA PHE A 40 -45.20 13.18 44.07
C PHE A 40 -45.46 11.70 44.26
N GLY A 41 -44.54 10.89 43.76
CA GLY A 41 -44.54 9.45 43.93
C GLY A 41 -43.69 8.97 45.09
N ARG A 42 -44.05 7.83 45.68
CA ARG A 42 -43.19 7.11 46.63
C ARG A 42 -43.30 5.62 46.36
N GLU A 43 -42.20 5.04 45.86
CA GLU A 43 -42.04 3.60 45.64
C GLU A 43 -42.90 3.00 44.52
N GLY A 44 -43.26 3.79 43.49
CA GLY A 44 -44.02 3.29 42.34
C GLY A 44 -43.39 2.09 41.63
N THR A 45 -44.22 1.10 41.30
CA THR A 45 -43.84 -0.11 40.56
C THR A 45 -44.68 -0.23 39.28
N ALA A 46 -44.34 -1.15 38.37
CA ALA A 46 -45.14 -1.34 37.16
C ALA A 46 -46.63 -1.72 37.45
N PRO A 47 -46.94 -2.54 38.49
CA PRO A 47 -48.33 -2.77 38.91
C PRO A 47 -49.00 -1.62 39.67
N ASP A 48 -48.21 -0.71 40.26
CA ASP A 48 -48.69 0.40 41.10
C ASP A 48 -47.91 1.68 40.78
N PRO A 49 -48.18 2.33 39.64
CA PRO A 49 -47.46 3.53 39.23
C PRO A 49 -47.95 4.75 40.04
N ASP A 50 -47.02 5.60 40.45
CA ASP A 50 -47.31 6.84 41.18
C ASP A 50 -48.20 7.84 40.39
N ALA A 51 -48.17 7.76 39.06
CA ALA A 51 -49.05 8.50 38.18
C ALA A 51 -49.38 7.66 36.94
N GLU A 52 -50.67 7.54 36.62
CA GLU A 52 -51.15 6.86 35.42
C GLU A 52 -52.03 7.79 34.60
N ILE A 53 -51.68 7.96 33.33
CA ILE A 53 -52.42 8.79 32.38
C ILE A 53 -52.98 7.86 31.33
N LYS A 54 -54.32 7.74 31.29
CA LYS A 54 -55.05 6.87 30.36
C LYS A 54 -55.75 7.70 29.29
N GLY A 55 -56.01 7.08 28.15
CA GLY A 55 -56.74 7.70 27.06
C GLY A 55 -55.85 8.52 26.13
N PHE A 56 -56.44 9.47 25.42
CA PHE A 56 -55.72 10.40 24.57
C PHE A 56 -55.40 11.65 25.37
N THR A 57 -54.12 11.93 25.59
CA THR A 57 -53.69 13.05 26.44
C THR A 57 -52.84 14.02 25.66
N VAL A 58 -53.04 15.32 25.91
CA VAL A 58 -52.28 16.40 25.29
C VAL A 58 -51.68 17.26 26.39
N PHE A 59 -50.36 17.41 26.37
CA PHE A 59 -49.64 18.42 27.15
C PHE A 59 -49.35 19.62 26.24
N GLY A 60 -49.90 20.79 26.60
CA GLY A 60 -49.80 22.03 25.81
C GLY A 60 -51.13 22.43 25.20
N SER A 61 -51.09 23.32 24.19
CA SER A 61 -52.32 23.83 23.57
C SER A 61 -53.01 22.76 22.74
N THR A 62 -54.34 22.72 22.81
CA THR A 62 -55.13 21.84 21.94
C THR A 62 -55.02 22.29 20.48
N GLN A 63 -55.02 21.33 19.56
CA GLN A 63 -55.01 21.57 18.11
C GLN A 63 -56.17 20.84 17.44
N ALA A 64 -56.54 21.31 16.25
CA ALA A 64 -57.57 20.67 15.43
C ALA A 64 -57.16 19.27 14.94
N ALA A 65 -55.85 18.99 14.83
CA ALA A 65 -55.30 17.70 14.45
C ALA A 65 -53.87 17.51 15.00
N TYR A 66 -53.48 16.26 15.26
CA TYR A 66 -52.13 15.88 15.67
C TYR A 66 -51.53 14.92 14.65
N THR A 67 -50.91 15.46 13.60
CA THR A 67 -50.32 14.66 12.52
C THR A 67 -49.30 13.67 13.07
N GLY A 68 -49.48 12.39 12.75
CA GLY A 68 -48.60 11.29 13.19
C GLY A 68 -49.04 10.58 14.47
N ALA A 69 -49.97 11.15 15.24
CA ALA A 69 -50.65 10.45 16.32
C ALA A 69 -51.94 9.80 15.81
N VAL A 70 -52.20 8.54 16.21
CA VAL A 70 -53.50 7.92 15.96
C VAL A 70 -54.49 8.50 16.96
N VAL A 71 -55.64 8.98 16.48
CA VAL A 71 -56.71 9.43 17.37
C VAL A 71 -57.33 8.20 18.04
N GLY A 72 -56.97 7.95 19.29
CA GLY A 72 -57.41 6.80 20.07
C GLY A 72 -56.78 6.76 21.46
N ALA A 73 -57.37 5.97 22.36
CA ALA A 73 -56.87 5.80 23.72
C ALA A 73 -55.42 5.26 23.75
N GLY A 74 -54.62 5.72 24.71
CA GLY A 74 -53.24 5.31 24.93
C GLY A 74 -52.17 6.20 24.26
N ASN A 75 -52.58 7.29 23.58
CA ASN A 75 -51.64 8.21 22.97
C ASN A 75 -51.40 9.43 23.88
N VAL A 76 -50.14 9.84 23.97
CA VAL A 76 -49.73 11.08 24.63
C VAL A 76 -49.10 11.99 23.59
N VAL A 77 -49.60 13.23 23.50
CA VAL A 77 -49.06 14.27 22.64
C VAL A 77 -48.43 15.35 23.51
N VAL A 78 -47.17 15.70 23.25
CA VAL A 78 -46.52 16.87 23.84
C VAL A 78 -46.40 17.94 22.76
N ASN A 79 -47.25 18.96 22.84
CA ASN A 79 -47.24 20.09 21.92
C ASN A 79 -46.27 21.16 22.44
N GLY A 80 -44.98 20.97 22.16
CA GLY A 80 -43.90 21.81 22.63
C GLY A 80 -42.59 21.04 22.73
N VAL A 81 -41.90 21.17 23.87
CA VAL A 81 -40.63 20.47 24.15
C VAL A 81 -40.86 19.42 25.24
N LEU A 82 -40.41 18.20 25.00
CA LEU A 82 -40.27 17.17 26.04
C LEU A 82 -38.83 17.16 26.54
N ALA A 83 -38.63 17.50 27.81
CA ALA A 83 -37.33 17.38 28.48
C ALA A 83 -37.35 16.18 29.43
N VAL A 84 -36.37 15.29 29.28
CA VAL A 84 -36.20 14.10 30.13
C VAL A 84 -34.79 14.13 30.70
N SER A 85 -34.64 14.11 32.02
CA SER A 85 -33.35 14.29 32.69
C SER A 85 -32.46 13.04 32.72
N SER A 86 -33.06 11.85 32.60
CA SER A 86 -32.36 10.58 32.74
C SER A 86 -32.48 9.71 31.48
N GLY A 87 -33.68 9.20 31.18
CA GLY A 87 -33.86 8.35 30.00
C GLY A 87 -35.32 8.23 29.58
N ALA A 88 -35.52 8.12 28.27
CA ALA A 88 -36.77 7.71 27.66
C ALA A 88 -36.58 6.33 27.02
N TYR A 89 -37.54 5.42 27.21
CA TYR A 89 -37.51 4.09 26.63
C TYR A 89 -38.63 3.93 25.62
N PHE A 90 -38.26 3.57 24.39
CA PHE A 90 -39.20 3.32 23.29
C PHE A 90 -39.11 1.84 22.90
N VAL A 91 -40.24 1.13 22.96
CA VAL A 91 -40.28 -0.34 22.78
C VAL A 91 -40.12 -0.75 21.31
N ASP A 92 -40.67 0.04 20.39
CA ASP A 92 -40.74 -0.30 18.96
C ASP A 92 -39.98 0.74 18.13
N LYS A 93 -40.68 1.74 17.59
CA LYS A 93 -40.09 2.76 16.70
C LYS A 93 -40.23 4.18 17.23
N SER A 94 -39.25 5.00 16.87
CA SER A 94 -39.29 6.47 17.00
C SER A 94 -39.08 7.09 15.63
N THR A 95 -39.92 8.07 15.26
CA THR A 95 -39.86 8.74 13.95
C THR A 95 -39.55 10.23 14.15
N PHE A 96 -38.49 10.72 13.50
CA PHE A 96 -38.09 12.13 13.55
C PHE A 96 -38.21 12.76 12.15
N ALA A 97 -39.30 13.50 11.89
CA ALA A 97 -39.55 14.08 10.57
C ALA A 97 -38.56 15.22 10.21
N GLY A 98 -38.12 16.01 11.20
CA GLY A 98 -37.13 17.08 11.04
C GLY A 98 -35.67 16.65 11.24
N GLY A 99 -35.43 15.33 11.39
CA GLY A 99 -34.13 14.78 11.78
C GLY A 99 -33.93 14.67 13.29
N ALA A 100 -32.87 13.97 13.68
CA ALA A 100 -32.46 13.79 15.07
C ALA A 100 -31.07 14.41 15.29
N TYR A 101 -30.89 15.15 16.38
CA TYR A 101 -29.63 15.79 16.73
C TYR A 101 -29.09 15.21 18.04
N PHE A 102 -27.91 14.60 17.97
CA PHE A 102 -27.22 14.02 19.11
C PHE A 102 -25.93 14.82 19.35
N THR A 103 -25.77 15.43 20.52
CA THR A 103 -24.63 16.30 20.88
C THR A 103 -23.49 15.55 21.57
N ALA A 104 -23.71 14.31 21.98
CA ALA A 104 -22.79 13.49 22.74
C ALA A 104 -22.77 12.04 22.20
N VAL A 105 -22.23 11.11 23.00
CA VAL A 105 -22.06 9.71 22.61
C VAL A 105 -23.41 8.99 22.57
N SER A 106 -23.72 8.38 21.43
CA SER A 106 -24.77 7.37 21.29
C SER A 106 -24.13 5.98 21.29
N SER A 107 -24.50 5.13 22.24
CA SER A 107 -23.98 3.76 22.35
C SER A 107 -25.04 2.75 21.93
N PHE A 108 -24.65 1.78 21.09
CA PHE A 108 -25.50 0.69 20.63
C PHE A 108 -24.83 -0.64 20.97
N SER A 109 -25.58 -1.59 21.52
CA SER A 109 -25.06 -2.88 21.99
C SER A 109 -24.79 -3.90 20.88
N ASN A 110 -25.31 -3.66 19.67
CA ASN A 110 -25.13 -4.51 18.50
C ASN A 110 -25.07 -3.63 17.25
N VAL A 111 -24.09 -3.88 16.37
CA VAL A 111 -23.93 -3.16 15.10
C VAL A 111 -25.15 -3.30 14.18
N ALA A 112 -25.88 -4.42 14.25
CA ALA A 112 -27.11 -4.64 13.50
C ALA A 112 -28.24 -3.67 13.92
N ASN A 113 -28.13 -3.04 15.09
CA ASN A 113 -29.10 -2.06 15.58
C ASN A 113 -28.93 -0.68 14.92
N ILE A 114 -27.83 -0.45 14.21
CA ILE A 114 -27.59 0.78 13.45
C ILE A 114 -27.83 0.46 11.98
N HIS A 115 -29.06 0.70 11.51
CA HIS A 115 -29.38 0.64 10.09
C HIS A 115 -29.57 2.05 9.55
N ILE A 116 -28.63 2.48 8.71
CA ILE A 116 -28.76 3.72 7.94
C ILE A 116 -29.17 3.28 6.53
N ALA A 117 -30.43 3.51 6.17
CA ALA A 117 -30.94 3.11 4.87
C ALA A 117 -30.40 4.00 3.74
N GLY A 118 -30.58 3.55 2.50
CA GLY A 118 -30.12 4.24 1.29
C GLY A 118 -28.77 3.70 0.79
N GLY A 119 -28.12 4.51 -0.04
CA GLY A 119 -26.86 4.16 -0.71
C GLY A 119 -27.02 3.08 -1.79
N THR A 120 -25.94 2.84 -2.54
CA THR A 120 -25.79 1.72 -3.47
C THR A 120 -24.68 0.78 -2.97
N ALA A 121 -24.52 -0.38 -3.62
CA ALA A 121 -23.38 -1.26 -3.33
C ALA A 121 -22.06 -0.48 -3.42
N ASN A 122 -21.12 -0.81 -2.52
CA ASN A 122 -19.78 -0.21 -2.39
C ASN A 122 -19.75 1.26 -1.95
N GLN A 123 -20.85 1.79 -1.41
CA GLN A 123 -20.85 3.11 -0.77
C GLN A 123 -20.57 3.01 0.73
N VAL A 124 -19.88 4.01 1.25
CA VAL A 124 -19.63 4.19 2.68
C VAL A 124 -20.17 5.54 3.13
N LEU A 125 -20.45 5.67 4.43
CA LEU A 125 -20.85 6.95 5.00
C LEU A 125 -19.59 7.82 5.20
N LYS A 126 -19.55 8.95 4.50
CA LYS A 126 -18.45 9.94 4.59
C LYS A 126 -18.94 11.23 5.23
N LYS A 127 -18.07 11.86 6.02
CA LYS A 127 -18.31 13.20 6.55
C LYS A 127 -18.06 14.23 5.47
N VAL A 128 -18.96 15.20 5.30
CA VAL A 128 -18.79 16.31 4.35
C VAL A 128 -18.62 17.65 5.07
N ALA A 129 -17.98 18.60 4.41
CA ALA A 129 -17.84 19.97 4.90
C ALA A 129 -19.21 20.63 5.03
N GLY A 130 -19.43 21.42 6.10
CA GLY A 130 -20.71 22.11 6.32
C GLY A 130 -21.80 21.27 7.00
N GLY A 131 -21.60 19.96 7.17
CA GLY A 131 -22.40 19.12 8.08
C GLY A 131 -23.01 17.86 7.46
N GLY A 132 -23.24 16.86 8.32
CA GLY A 132 -23.85 15.57 7.97
C GLY A 132 -22.86 14.46 7.55
N MET A 133 -23.38 13.24 7.47
CA MET A 133 -22.76 12.11 6.79
C MET A 133 -23.52 11.88 5.49
N VAL A 134 -22.83 11.55 4.40
CA VAL A 134 -23.45 11.22 3.10
C VAL A 134 -22.99 9.85 2.66
N TRP A 135 -23.85 9.13 1.95
CA TRP A 135 -23.41 7.99 1.16
C TRP A 135 -22.56 8.52 0.01
N ALA A 136 -21.32 8.07 -0.05
CA ALA A 136 -20.42 8.37 -1.15
C ALA A 136 -19.70 7.09 -1.55
N ASP A 137 -19.42 6.98 -2.85
CA ASP A 137 -18.53 5.95 -3.35
C ASP A 137 -17.19 6.07 -2.61
N ASP A 138 -16.56 4.92 -2.37
CA ASP A 138 -15.22 4.95 -1.81
C ASP A 138 -14.13 5.33 -2.85
N SER A 139 -14.48 6.18 -3.81
CA SER A 139 -13.63 6.58 -4.93
C SER A 139 -12.41 7.42 -4.55
N LEU A 140 -12.37 7.94 -3.31
CA LEU A 140 -11.26 8.74 -2.77
C LEU A 140 -10.63 8.14 -1.50
N GLY A 141 -11.18 7.06 -0.96
CA GLY A 141 -10.67 6.41 0.24
C GLY A 141 -10.05 5.10 -0.15
N ALA A 142 -8.76 5.11 -0.50
CA ALA A 142 -7.95 3.92 -0.85
C ALA A 142 -8.82 2.77 -1.38
N GLY A 143 -9.53 3.02 -2.51
CA GLY A 143 -10.46 2.05 -3.09
C GLY A 143 -9.78 0.71 -3.05
N GLU A 144 -10.46 -0.29 -2.44
CA GLU A 144 -9.89 -1.53 -1.91
C GLU A 144 -8.47 -1.74 -2.43
N ILE A 145 -7.43 -1.72 -1.57
CA ILE A 145 -6.05 -2.03 -1.99
C ILE A 145 -6.07 -3.39 -2.66
N THR A 146 -6.28 -3.36 -3.97
CA THR A 146 -6.56 -4.48 -4.85
C THR A 146 -5.47 -4.38 -5.87
N GLY A 147 -4.80 -5.50 -6.03
CA GLY A 147 -3.70 -5.65 -6.95
C GLY A 147 -3.64 -7.09 -7.37
N THR A 148 -2.85 -7.36 -8.40
CA THR A 148 -2.56 -8.74 -8.74
C THR A 148 -1.70 -9.36 -7.63
N PRO A 149 -1.94 -10.63 -7.28
CA PRO A 149 -1.08 -11.33 -6.34
C PRO A 149 0.39 -11.19 -6.73
N ARG A 150 1.26 -11.03 -5.72
CA ARG A 150 2.73 -10.95 -5.88
C ARG A 150 3.24 -9.63 -6.47
N ARG A 151 2.40 -8.60 -6.56
CA ARG A 151 2.82 -7.24 -6.87
C ARG A 151 2.67 -6.33 -5.67
N LEU A 152 3.60 -5.39 -5.53
CA LEU A 152 3.41 -4.29 -4.60
C LEU A 152 2.33 -3.36 -5.19
N VAL A 153 1.28 -3.08 -4.41
CA VAL A 153 0.26 -2.09 -4.76
C VAL A 153 0.76 -0.70 -4.37
N MET A 154 0.66 0.27 -5.28
CA MET A 154 0.99 1.68 -5.06
C MET A 154 -0.26 2.54 -5.23
N TYR A 155 -0.29 3.73 -4.64
CA TYR A 155 -1.36 4.69 -4.92
C TYR A 155 -1.09 5.39 -6.24
N GLU A 156 -2.14 5.53 -7.04
CA GLU A 156 -2.09 6.33 -8.25
C GLU A 156 -1.95 7.83 -7.93
N GLY A 157 -1.21 8.55 -8.77
CA GLY A 157 -0.92 9.98 -8.57
C GLY A 157 -2.15 10.89 -8.66
N ASP A 158 -3.23 10.40 -9.25
CA ASP A 158 -4.53 11.08 -9.34
C ASP A 158 -5.45 10.80 -8.14
N GLY A 159 -4.99 9.98 -7.18
CA GLY A 159 -5.74 9.63 -5.98
C GLY A 159 -6.89 8.64 -6.20
N THR A 160 -6.97 8.00 -7.37
CA THR A 160 -8.10 7.12 -7.76
C THR A 160 -8.04 5.69 -7.20
N GLY A 161 -7.00 5.33 -6.44
CA GLY A 161 -6.93 4.05 -5.74
C GLY A 161 -5.55 3.41 -5.76
N GLY A 162 -5.52 2.10 -5.47
CA GLY A 162 -4.32 1.26 -5.58
C GLY A 162 -4.15 0.71 -7.00
N ALA A 163 -2.90 0.60 -7.46
CA ALA A 163 -2.51 -0.02 -8.71
C ALA A 163 -1.25 -0.85 -8.58
N ASP A 164 -1.06 -1.79 -9.49
CA ASP A 164 0.10 -2.68 -9.47
C ASP A 164 1.39 -1.96 -9.86
N SER A 165 2.40 -2.09 -9.01
CA SER A 165 3.76 -1.76 -9.40
C SER A 165 4.28 -2.67 -10.50
N LEU A 166 5.33 -2.20 -11.16
CA LEU A 166 6.08 -3.01 -12.12
C LEU A 166 7.14 -3.88 -11.43
N LEU A 167 7.12 -3.98 -10.10
CA LEU A 167 7.91 -4.90 -9.29
C LEU A 167 7.06 -6.11 -8.92
N GLN A 168 7.44 -7.27 -9.45
CA GLN A 168 6.74 -8.52 -9.25
C GLN A 168 7.63 -9.52 -8.51
N GLN A 169 7.10 -10.12 -7.46
CA GLN A 169 7.73 -11.27 -6.81
C GLN A 169 7.48 -12.54 -7.65
N ASP A 170 8.54 -13.29 -7.94
CA ASP A 170 8.46 -14.57 -8.64
C ASP A 170 7.59 -15.57 -7.90
N ALA A 171 7.05 -16.63 -8.53
CA ALA A 171 6.14 -17.59 -7.87
C ALA A 171 6.70 -18.30 -6.62
N GLY A 172 8.03 -18.33 -6.46
CA GLY A 172 8.74 -19.01 -5.36
C GLY A 172 8.99 -18.16 -4.12
N ASP A 173 8.57 -16.90 -4.12
CA ASP A 173 8.82 -15.93 -3.05
C ASP A 173 10.31 -15.59 -2.83
N THR A 174 11.14 -15.83 -3.84
CA THR A 174 12.61 -15.73 -3.74
C THR A 174 13.23 -14.57 -4.48
N SER A 175 12.56 -13.99 -5.46
CA SER A 175 13.11 -12.90 -6.28
C SER A 175 12.10 -11.83 -6.63
N ILE A 176 12.61 -10.62 -6.89
CA ILE A 176 11.84 -9.48 -7.37
C ILE A 176 12.30 -9.18 -8.80
N THR A 177 11.34 -9.04 -9.71
CA THR A 177 11.57 -8.75 -11.13
C THR A 177 10.87 -7.46 -11.53
N SER A 178 11.59 -6.55 -12.18
CA SER A 178 10.99 -5.44 -12.91
C SER A 178 10.41 -5.94 -14.24
N VAL A 179 9.11 -5.79 -14.45
CA VAL A 179 8.39 -6.31 -15.64
C VAL A 179 8.12 -5.23 -16.69
N GLY A 180 7.64 -5.61 -17.89
CA GLY A 180 7.09 -4.64 -18.85
C GLY A 180 8.10 -3.65 -19.44
N SER A 181 9.37 -4.03 -19.55
CA SER A 181 10.48 -3.14 -19.96
C SER A 181 10.75 -1.97 -18.99
N SER A 182 10.32 -2.10 -17.74
CA SER A 182 10.60 -1.10 -16.70
C SER A 182 12.09 -0.98 -16.42
N SER A 183 12.51 0.21 -15.99
CA SER A 183 13.84 0.47 -15.44
C SER A 183 13.77 0.67 -13.94
N MET A 184 14.91 0.46 -13.26
CA MET A 184 15.12 0.83 -11.87
C MET A 184 16.20 1.91 -11.83
N THR A 185 15.91 3.04 -11.16
CA THR A 185 16.90 4.09 -10.90
C THR A 185 17.24 4.08 -9.43
N ILE A 186 18.53 3.98 -9.09
CA ILE A 186 19.02 4.02 -7.71
C ILE A 186 19.94 5.24 -7.60
N LEU A 187 19.51 6.24 -6.82
CA LEU A 187 20.27 7.47 -6.62
C LEU A 187 21.40 7.32 -5.58
N GLY A 188 21.30 6.30 -4.73
CA GLY A 188 22.31 5.96 -3.72
C GLY A 188 23.22 4.82 -4.15
N ALA A 189 24.03 4.32 -3.21
CA ALA A 189 24.87 3.15 -3.44
C ALA A 189 24.03 1.88 -3.65
N PHE A 190 24.35 1.11 -4.69
CA PHE A 190 23.83 -0.23 -4.90
C PHE A 190 24.83 -1.26 -4.38
N GLN A 191 24.45 -2.04 -3.37
CA GLN A 191 25.29 -3.09 -2.78
C GLN A 191 24.68 -4.47 -3.04
N THR A 192 25.51 -5.41 -3.51
CA THR A 192 25.14 -6.82 -3.66
C THR A 192 26.08 -7.69 -2.83
N ASN A 193 25.55 -8.36 -1.80
CA ASN A 193 26.35 -9.29 -0.99
C ASN A 193 26.70 -10.60 -1.74
N GLY A 194 25.91 -10.94 -2.75
CA GLY A 194 26.13 -12.09 -3.63
C GLY A 194 26.64 -11.70 -5.01
N ALA A 195 26.68 -12.68 -5.92
CA ALA A 195 27.06 -12.44 -7.31
C ALA A 195 26.01 -11.59 -8.04
N ALA A 196 26.47 -10.57 -8.78
CA ALA A 196 25.65 -9.83 -9.73
C ALA A 196 25.91 -10.36 -11.15
N LYS A 197 24.84 -10.57 -11.92
CA LYS A 197 24.92 -10.97 -13.33
C LYS A 197 24.22 -9.93 -14.20
N PHE A 198 24.97 -9.36 -15.14
CA PHE A 198 24.46 -8.44 -16.16
C PHE A 198 24.59 -9.12 -17.53
N ASN A 199 23.46 -9.33 -18.22
CA ASN A 199 23.40 -10.10 -19.48
C ASN A 199 23.34 -9.20 -20.73
N GLY A 200 23.99 -8.05 -20.68
CA GLY A 200 23.97 -7.05 -21.74
C GLY A 200 25.16 -6.10 -21.62
N ALA A 201 25.14 -5.02 -22.40
CA ALA A 201 26.14 -3.97 -22.27
C ALA A 201 26.06 -3.35 -20.87
N VAL A 202 27.21 -3.17 -20.24
CA VAL A 202 27.34 -2.49 -18.96
C VAL A 202 28.25 -1.29 -19.17
N THR A 203 27.73 -0.10 -18.90
CA THR A 203 28.53 1.12 -18.82
C THR A 203 28.73 1.43 -17.35
N LEU A 204 29.99 1.56 -16.93
CA LEU A 204 30.37 1.93 -15.57
C LEU A 204 31.18 3.21 -15.64
N GLY A 205 30.81 4.16 -14.79
CA GLY A 205 31.29 5.54 -14.84
C GLY A 205 30.58 6.38 -15.91
N ASP A 206 30.28 7.62 -15.55
CA ASP A 206 29.68 8.64 -16.41
C ASP A 206 30.50 9.95 -16.46
N ALA A 207 31.60 10.03 -15.71
CA ALA A 207 32.45 11.21 -15.60
C ALA A 207 33.95 10.88 -15.59
N ALA A 208 34.76 11.92 -15.79
CA ALA A 208 36.22 11.80 -15.64
C ALA A 208 36.56 11.56 -14.16
N GLY A 209 37.29 10.49 -13.87
CA GLY A 209 37.73 10.14 -12.52
C GLY A 209 36.99 8.94 -11.90
N ASP A 210 35.98 8.40 -12.58
CA ASP A 210 35.35 7.16 -12.14
C ASP A 210 36.36 6.02 -12.13
N ALA A 211 36.37 5.27 -11.03
CA ALA A 211 37.27 4.15 -10.83
C ALA A 211 36.48 2.85 -10.74
N ILE A 212 36.94 1.83 -11.45
CA ILE A 212 36.50 0.45 -11.28
C ILE A 212 37.59 -0.26 -10.50
N GLN A 213 37.33 -0.55 -9.23
CA GLN A 213 38.25 -1.32 -8.39
C GLN A 213 37.83 -2.78 -8.35
N VAL A 214 38.75 -3.67 -8.71
CA VAL A 214 38.56 -5.12 -8.59
C VAL A 214 39.61 -5.65 -7.62
N ASN A 215 39.18 -6.01 -6.40
CA ASN A 215 40.07 -6.53 -5.37
C ASN A 215 40.39 -8.03 -5.54
N GLY A 216 39.63 -8.72 -6.40
CA GLY A 216 39.86 -10.11 -6.77
C GLY A 216 40.41 -10.24 -8.19
N ASN A 217 40.29 -11.44 -8.76
CA ASN A 217 40.71 -11.69 -10.14
C ASN A 217 39.71 -11.09 -11.14
N ALA A 218 40.22 -10.47 -12.20
CA ALA A 218 39.44 -10.06 -13.37
C ALA A 218 39.79 -10.95 -14.56
N THR A 219 38.77 -11.51 -15.21
CA THR A 219 38.93 -12.32 -16.42
C THR A 219 38.09 -11.76 -17.55
N ALA A 220 38.71 -11.37 -18.65
CA ALA A 220 38.03 -11.09 -19.90
C ALA A 220 38.14 -12.31 -20.81
N ALA A 221 37.02 -13.00 -21.06
CA ALA A 221 36.99 -14.16 -21.96
C ALA A 221 37.11 -13.77 -23.45
N GLY A 222 36.79 -12.52 -23.78
CA GLY A 222 36.96 -11.94 -25.10
C GLY A 222 38.08 -10.90 -25.13
N THR A 223 37.99 -9.96 -26.07
CA THR A 223 38.96 -8.87 -26.19
C THR A 223 38.79 -7.85 -25.06
N LEU A 224 39.89 -7.47 -24.43
CA LEU A 224 39.99 -6.25 -23.61
C LEU A 224 40.52 -5.11 -24.49
N LEU A 225 39.67 -4.11 -24.75
CA LEU A 225 40.09 -2.86 -25.39
C LEU A 225 40.31 -1.79 -24.32
N VAL A 226 41.49 -1.17 -24.35
CA VAL A 226 41.82 -0.03 -23.47
C VAL A 226 42.18 1.16 -24.36
N ASN A 227 41.36 2.20 -24.33
CA ASN A 227 41.58 3.42 -25.12
C ASN A 227 42.66 4.34 -24.51
N GLY A 228 42.93 4.18 -23.21
CA GLY A 228 43.96 4.91 -22.47
C GLY A 228 45.25 4.11 -22.31
N ASN A 229 46.08 4.55 -21.36
CA ASN A 229 47.30 3.83 -21.00
C ASN A 229 46.96 2.61 -20.14
N VAL A 230 47.74 1.55 -20.30
CA VAL A 230 47.74 0.39 -19.40
C VAL A 230 48.97 0.50 -18.51
N ASP A 231 48.75 0.43 -17.20
CA ASP A 231 49.79 0.33 -16.19
C ASP A 231 49.64 -1.01 -15.45
N LEU A 232 50.76 -1.71 -15.25
CA LEU A 232 50.82 -3.00 -14.59
C LEU A 232 51.97 -2.96 -13.60
N ASP A 233 51.65 -3.01 -12.31
CA ASP A 233 52.64 -2.89 -11.23
C ASP A 233 53.60 -4.09 -11.13
N ASP A 234 53.22 -5.24 -11.70
CA ASP A 234 54.00 -6.48 -11.65
C ASP A 234 54.23 -7.06 -13.06
N LYS A 235 53.94 -8.35 -13.28
CA LYS A 235 54.28 -9.04 -14.54
C LYS A 235 53.13 -9.04 -15.54
N LEU A 236 53.50 -8.88 -16.81
CA LEU A 236 52.68 -9.29 -17.95
C LEU A 236 53.15 -10.65 -18.46
N ASN A 237 52.26 -11.65 -18.45
CA ASN A 237 52.48 -12.93 -19.13
C ASN A 237 51.58 -13.01 -20.37
N VAL A 238 52.12 -13.49 -21.49
CA VAL A 238 51.38 -13.67 -22.74
C VAL A 238 51.68 -15.07 -23.27
N ASP A 239 50.67 -15.94 -23.27
CA ASP A 239 50.82 -17.33 -23.75
C ASP A 239 50.90 -17.41 -25.28
N GLY A 240 50.41 -16.38 -25.97
CA GLY A 240 50.41 -16.25 -27.43
C GLY A 240 51.36 -15.16 -27.95
N ALA A 241 51.20 -14.82 -29.22
CA ALA A 241 51.94 -13.72 -29.82
C ALA A 241 51.50 -12.36 -29.25
N SER A 242 52.45 -11.47 -28.99
CA SER A 242 52.20 -10.05 -28.72
C SER A 242 52.68 -9.20 -29.90
N THR A 243 51.99 -8.08 -30.17
CA THR A 243 52.37 -7.13 -31.22
C THR A 243 52.37 -5.72 -30.64
N PHE A 244 53.50 -5.03 -30.74
CA PHE A 244 53.64 -3.63 -30.38
C PHE A 244 53.74 -2.80 -31.68
N VAL A 245 52.79 -1.90 -31.90
CA VAL A 245 52.68 -1.13 -33.16
C VAL A 245 53.65 0.05 -33.25
N SER A 246 54.31 0.38 -32.14
CA SER A 246 55.26 1.48 -32.05
C SER A 246 56.50 1.05 -31.24
N SER A 247 57.31 2.00 -30.81
CA SER A 247 58.53 1.73 -30.05
C SER A 247 58.25 1.04 -28.72
N VAL A 248 59.07 0.04 -28.39
CA VAL A 248 59.16 -0.54 -27.05
C VAL A 248 60.40 0.01 -26.36
N THR A 249 60.24 0.54 -25.15
CA THR A 249 61.36 1.03 -24.33
C THR A 249 61.48 0.17 -23.07
N ALA A 250 62.62 -0.48 -22.90
CA ALA A 250 62.96 -1.19 -21.67
C ALA A 250 63.94 -0.34 -20.83
N ARG A 251 63.61 -0.14 -19.55
CA ARG A 251 64.45 0.62 -18.61
C ARG A 251 65.57 -0.21 -17.99
N SER A 252 65.53 -1.52 -18.16
CA SER A 252 66.49 -2.49 -17.62
C SER A 252 66.79 -3.57 -18.66
N ALA A 253 67.52 -4.61 -18.27
CA ALA A 253 67.87 -5.74 -19.12
C ALA A 253 66.62 -6.37 -19.76
N VAL A 254 66.70 -6.63 -21.06
CA VAL A 254 65.71 -7.41 -21.81
C VAL A 254 66.33 -8.76 -22.12
N GLN A 255 65.63 -9.82 -21.72
CA GLN A 255 65.93 -11.17 -22.17
C GLN A 255 64.99 -11.52 -23.32
N ILE A 256 65.55 -12.06 -24.39
CA ILE A 256 64.80 -12.61 -25.52
C ILE A 256 65.11 -14.10 -25.50
N GLY A 257 64.08 -14.94 -25.35
CA GLY A 257 64.20 -16.40 -25.20
C GLY A 257 64.35 -16.89 -23.78
N ASP A 258 64.06 -18.18 -23.56
CA ASP A 258 64.23 -18.89 -22.30
C ASP A 258 65.12 -20.14 -22.41
N ALA A 259 65.50 -20.54 -23.63
CA ALA A 259 66.39 -21.68 -23.88
C ALA A 259 67.54 -21.35 -24.86
N TYR A 260 68.68 -22.02 -24.69
CA TYR A 260 69.83 -21.90 -25.61
C TYR A 260 69.55 -22.39 -27.04
N THR A 261 68.45 -23.10 -27.24
CA THR A 261 67.96 -23.59 -28.53
C THR A 261 67.08 -22.57 -29.26
N ASP A 262 66.73 -21.46 -28.61
CA ASP A 262 65.85 -20.47 -29.21
C ASP A 262 66.57 -19.72 -30.32
N ALA A 263 65.90 -19.61 -31.47
CA ALA A 263 66.37 -18.80 -32.58
C ALA A 263 65.69 -17.43 -32.53
N HIS A 264 66.45 -16.38 -32.27
CA HIS A 264 65.94 -15.02 -32.21
C HIS A 264 66.21 -14.27 -33.50
N ALA A 265 65.30 -13.35 -33.84
CA ALA A 265 65.55 -12.43 -34.93
C ALA A 265 65.00 -11.03 -34.66
N VAL A 266 65.71 -10.04 -35.19
CA VAL A 266 65.29 -8.65 -35.21
C VAL A 266 65.24 -8.22 -36.67
N ASN A 267 64.03 -7.86 -37.12
CA ASN A 267 63.77 -7.35 -38.45
C ASN A 267 64.16 -8.30 -39.61
N MET A 268 64.17 -9.61 -39.34
CA MET A 268 64.27 -10.69 -40.34
C MET A 268 63.67 -11.98 -39.77
N ALA A 269 63.50 -12.99 -40.61
CA ALA A 269 63.20 -14.34 -40.11
C ALA A 269 64.44 -14.94 -39.42
N PRO A 270 64.28 -15.75 -38.36
CA PRO A 270 65.38 -16.51 -37.78
C PRO A 270 66.01 -17.44 -38.82
N SER A 271 67.34 -17.43 -38.90
CA SER A 271 68.10 -18.35 -39.75
C SER A 271 68.50 -19.61 -38.97
N ALA A 272 68.49 -20.77 -39.63
CA ALA A 272 68.98 -22.00 -39.02
C ALA A 272 70.41 -21.81 -38.50
N ASP A 273 70.70 -22.46 -37.37
CA ASP A 273 72.01 -22.43 -36.71
C ASP A 273 72.48 -21.02 -36.26
N THR A 274 71.54 -20.06 -36.09
CA THR A 274 71.84 -18.72 -35.53
C THR A 274 71.08 -18.47 -34.23
N GLY A 275 71.78 -17.99 -33.19
CA GLY A 275 71.14 -17.59 -31.93
C GLY A 275 70.47 -16.21 -32.01
N LEU A 276 70.98 -15.32 -32.86
CA LEU A 276 70.41 -13.99 -33.09
C LEU A 276 70.67 -13.53 -34.54
N SER A 277 69.60 -13.44 -35.32
CA SER A 277 69.57 -12.93 -36.69
C SER A 277 69.11 -11.47 -36.71
N ILE A 278 69.99 -10.51 -37.04
CA ILE A 278 69.61 -9.09 -37.10
C ILE A 278 69.82 -8.58 -38.52
N ALA A 279 68.74 -8.09 -39.15
CA ALA A 279 68.83 -7.36 -40.41
C ALA A 279 68.59 -5.86 -40.19
N GLY A 280 69.47 -5.05 -40.76
CA GLY A 280 69.28 -3.61 -40.89
C GLY A 280 69.30 -3.20 -42.35
N GLN A 281 68.82 -1.99 -42.64
CA GLN A 281 69.11 -1.35 -43.92
C GLN A 281 70.51 -0.69 -43.88
N GLN A 282 71.23 -0.70 -45.00
CA GLN A 282 72.57 -0.10 -45.09
C GLN A 282 72.46 1.44 -44.97
N VAL A 283 73.11 2.03 -43.97
CA VAL A 283 73.17 3.49 -43.73
C VAL A 283 74.65 3.91 -43.58
N ALA A 284 75.10 4.95 -44.28
CA ALA A 284 76.51 5.41 -44.27
C ALA A 284 76.85 6.33 -43.05
N GLY A 285 78.04 6.21 -42.39
CA GLY A 285 78.42 7.05 -41.21
C GLY A 285 79.64 6.64 -40.33
N ASP A 286 79.81 7.25 -39.13
CA ASP A 286 80.71 6.92 -37.97
C ASP A 286 79.82 6.43 -36.80
N TYR A 287 80.26 5.54 -35.91
CA TYR A 287 79.48 4.32 -35.90
C TYR A 287 79.23 3.58 -34.50
N VAL A 288 78.02 3.10 -34.11
CA VAL A 288 77.71 2.44 -32.78
C VAL A 288 77.32 0.91 -32.70
N VAL A 289 76.83 0.19 -33.73
CA VAL A 289 76.35 -1.23 -33.63
C VAL A 289 76.73 -2.14 -34.82
N LYS A 290 77.27 -3.35 -34.54
CA LYS A 290 77.72 -4.32 -35.55
C LYS A 290 76.67 -5.40 -35.88
N LEU A 291 76.60 -5.78 -37.15
CA LEU A 291 75.63 -6.70 -37.73
C LEU A 291 76.34 -7.78 -38.57
N TYR A 292 75.74 -8.97 -38.61
CA TYR A 292 76.37 -10.17 -39.14
C TYR A 292 75.44 -10.94 -40.09
N SER A 293 76.06 -11.55 -41.12
CA SER A 293 75.44 -12.52 -42.02
C SER A 293 76.39 -13.71 -42.13
N GLY A 294 76.12 -14.78 -41.36
CA GLY A 294 77.13 -15.84 -41.18
C GLY A 294 78.49 -15.27 -40.73
N THR A 295 79.58 -15.58 -41.44
CA THR A 295 80.95 -15.09 -41.15
C THR A 295 81.28 -13.74 -41.78
N LEU A 296 80.46 -13.22 -42.69
CA LEU A 296 80.68 -11.90 -43.22
C LEU A 296 80.24 -10.90 -42.15
N LEU A 297 81.23 -10.16 -41.64
CA LEU A 297 81.00 -8.89 -40.98
C LEU A 297 80.24 -8.02 -41.98
N SER A 298 78.92 -8.06 -41.90
CA SER A 298 78.10 -7.23 -42.76
C SER A 298 78.31 -5.79 -42.38
N ALA A 299 78.45 -5.53 -41.08
CA ALA A 299 78.87 -4.24 -40.62
C ALA A 299 79.42 -4.30 -39.21
N TRP A 300 80.31 -3.38 -38.98
CA TRP A 300 80.65 -2.93 -37.67
C TRP A 300 80.27 -1.49 -37.57
N LEU A 301 80.28 -1.02 -36.33
CA LEU A 301 80.19 0.37 -36.13
C LEU A 301 81.00 0.82 -34.89
N ARG A 302 81.99 1.72 -35.11
CA ARG A 302 83.02 2.24 -34.19
C ARG A 302 82.82 3.72 -33.83
N LYS A 303 82.78 4.00 -32.52
CA LYS A 303 82.74 5.33 -31.93
C LYS A 303 84.10 6.04 -32.08
N LYS A 304 84.11 7.36 -32.29
CA LYS A 304 85.29 8.19 -32.01
C LYS A 304 85.34 8.56 -30.54
#